data_AF-A0A8T6QFI8-F1
#
_entry.id   AF-A0A8T6QFI8-F1
#
_cell.length_a   1.000
_cell.length_b   1.000
_cell.length_c   1.000
_cell.angle_alpha   90.00
_cell.angle_beta   90.00
_cell.angle_gamma   90.00
#
_symmetry.space_group_name_H-M   'P 1'
#
loop_
_entity.id
_entity.type
_entity.pdbx_description
1 polymer ?
#
loop_
_entity_poly.entity_id
_entity_poly.type
_entity_poly.pdbx_seq_one_letter_code
_entity_poly.pdbx_strand_id
1 'polypeptide(L)'
;VERFIGEVSLKKSELKEIRLVKVSSAAFKLKDSDIVFFRTRPTRASYQKRKRALERLLDRESVLPDLIDLFDPSCKQVAQNYGITLSDTDFARYDREDQHGNKISLNEQQRKAFNKLVNNGPLSLLQGPPGTGKTEFIAAFVHYLIEKQNTKRILLVSQSHEAVNTAAERIRKHCSRLGTELDVVRFSNREGAVSPSLKDVYSHAITTEKRELFNAEIKYRVEALSEAIGLEPGFISGVVLAELNLFRQIDHLEKLLYQVNNLT
;
A
#
# COMPACT_ATOMS: atom_id res chain seq x y z
N VAL A 1 -20.59 19.22 13.68
CA VAL A 1 -20.20 17.85 14.08
C VAL A 1 -21.10 16.87 13.37
N GLU A 2 -20.56 16.04 12.47
CA GLU A 2 -21.33 15.01 11.77
C GLU A 2 -21.68 13.87 12.74
N ARG A 3 -22.95 13.46 12.80
CA ARG A 3 -23.39 12.33 13.62
C ARG A 3 -23.79 11.16 12.71
N PHE A 4 -23.33 9.96 13.07
CA PHE A 4 -23.75 8.76 12.36
C PHE A 4 -25.18 8.40 12.76
N ILE A 5 -26.09 8.32 11.78
CA ILE A 5 -27.51 8.07 12.03
C ILE A 5 -27.93 6.62 11.75
N GLY A 6 -27.27 5.93 10.81
CA GLY A 6 -27.56 4.54 10.44
C GLY A 6 -26.88 4.12 9.13
N GLU A 7 -26.98 2.85 8.76
CA GLU A 7 -26.52 2.32 7.48
C GLU A 7 -27.68 2.24 6.49
N VAL A 8 -27.47 2.65 5.23
CA VAL A 8 -28.51 2.52 4.20
C VAL A 8 -28.63 1.07 3.74
N SER A 9 -29.85 0.53 3.75
CA SER A 9 -30.18 -0.77 3.17
C SER A 9 -30.69 -0.60 1.75
N LEU A 10 -29.80 -0.72 0.76
CA LEU A 10 -30.17 -0.57 -0.65
C LEU A 10 -31.24 -1.57 -1.09
N LYS A 11 -31.19 -2.81 -0.57
CA LYS A 11 -32.18 -3.86 -0.89
C LYS A 11 -33.60 -3.57 -0.38
N LYS A 12 -33.71 -2.80 0.71
CA LYS A 12 -35.00 -2.46 1.35
C LYS A 12 -35.46 -1.05 1.00
N SER A 13 -34.64 -0.28 0.28
CA SER A 13 -34.94 1.10 -0.11
C SER A 13 -35.65 1.10 -1.46
N GLU A 14 -36.56 2.04 -1.62
CA GLU A 14 -37.36 2.24 -2.84
C GLU A 14 -37.03 3.60 -3.46
N LEU A 15 -37.52 3.84 -4.67
CA LEU A 15 -37.19 5.03 -5.47
C LEU A 15 -37.51 6.36 -4.77
N LYS A 16 -38.44 6.36 -3.81
CA LYS A 16 -38.85 7.52 -2.99
C LYS A 16 -38.64 7.32 -1.48
N GLU A 17 -38.04 6.21 -1.06
CA GLU A 17 -37.89 5.87 0.36
C GLU A 17 -36.50 5.28 0.64
N ILE A 18 -35.76 5.84 1.59
CA ILE A 18 -34.47 5.31 2.01
C ILE A 18 -34.62 4.64 3.36
N ARG A 19 -34.32 3.33 3.42
CA ARG A 19 -34.41 2.56 4.66
C ARG A 19 -33.06 2.45 5.34
N LEU A 20 -33.03 2.84 6.62
CA LEU A 20 -31.86 2.70 7.48
C LEU A 20 -31.91 1.39 8.27
N VAL A 21 -30.76 0.76 8.44
CA VAL A 21 -30.51 -0.37 9.35
C VAL A 21 -29.40 0.01 10.32
N LYS A 22 -29.30 -0.68 11.47
CA LYS A 22 -28.34 -0.32 12.55
C LYS A 22 -28.45 1.16 12.93
N VAL A 23 -29.68 1.56 13.22
CA VAL A 23 -30.07 2.95 13.38
C VAL A 23 -29.65 3.45 14.77
N SER A 24 -29.17 4.68 14.85
CA SER A 24 -28.89 5.35 16.13
C SER A 24 -30.12 6.14 16.61
N SER A 25 -30.17 6.47 17.89
CA SER A 25 -31.23 7.32 18.47
C SER A 25 -31.36 8.69 17.80
N ALA A 26 -30.31 9.18 17.12
CA ALA A 26 -30.34 10.45 16.40
C ALA A 26 -31.18 10.39 15.12
N ALA A 27 -31.36 9.21 14.51
CA ALA A 27 -32.16 9.09 13.29
C ALA A 27 -33.66 9.34 13.55
N PHE A 28 -34.16 8.94 14.73
CA PHE A 28 -35.56 9.15 15.11
C PHE A 28 -35.88 10.61 15.46
N LYS A 29 -34.88 11.49 15.49
CA LYS A 29 -35.03 12.92 15.78
C LYS A 29 -34.89 13.79 14.53
N LEU A 30 -34.79 13.19 13.35
CA LEU A 30 -34.69 13.92 12.09
C LEU A 30 -35.98 14.70 11.81
N LYS A 31 -35.83 15.91 11.30
CA LYS A 31 -36.91 16.80 10.85
C LYS A 31 -36.76 17.06 9.35
N ASP A 32 -37.83 17.54 8.71
CA ASP A 32 -37.83 17.82 7.26
C ASP A 32 -36.78 18.85 6.82
N SER A 33 -36.34 19.74 7.71
CA SER A 33 -35.28 20.72 7.43
C SER A 33 -33.86 20.18 7.60
N ASP A 34 -33.69 18.94 8.07
CA ASP A 34 -32.37 18.36 8.31
C ASP A 34 -31.71 17.86 7.01
N ILE A 35 -30.44 18.18 6.85
CA ILE A 35 -29.64 17.74 5.70
C ILE A 35 -28.92 16.44 6.05
N VAL A 36 -29.24 15.37 5.33
CA VAL A 36 -28.62 14.05 5.49
C VAL A 36 -27.61 13.80 4.37
N PHE A 37 -26.39 13.40 4.74
CA PHE A 37 -25.34 13.06 3.77
C PHE A 37 -25.18 11.55 3.64
N PHE A 38 -25.30 11.03 2.43
CA PHE A 38 -24.99 9.64 2.12
C PHE A 38 -23.51 9.48 1.80
N ARG A 39 -22.84 8.58 2.51
CA ARG A 39 -21.43 8.28 2.27
C ARG A 39 -21.21 6.79 2.26
N THR A 40 -20.47 6.32 1.26
CA THR A 40 -20.01 4.93 1.24
C THR A 40 -18.94 4.74 2.31
N ARG A 41 -18.82 3.51 2.84
CA ARG A 41 -17.78 3.16 3.82
C ARG A 41 -16.35 3.49 3.31
N PRO A 42 -15.98 3.22 2.04
CA PRO A 42 -14.65 3.57 1.52
C PRO A 42 -14.38 5.09 1.54
N THR A 43 -15.35 5.91 1.15
CA THR A 43 -15.18 7.38 1.15
C THR A 43 -14.97 7.91 2.56
N ARG A 44 -15.73 7.39 3.53
CA ARG A 44 -15.55 7.74 4.95
C ARG A 44 -14.17 7.34 5.47
N ALA A 45 -13.69 6.13 5.15
CA ALA A 45 -12.36 5.68 5.55
C ALA A 45 -11.25 6.55 4.93
N SER A 46 -11.36 6.91 3.64
CA SER A 46 -10.42 7.82 2.98
C SER A 46 -10.41 9.21 3.62
N TYR A 47 -11.58 9.76 3.94
CA TYR A 47 -11.70 11.03 4.65
C TYR A 47 -11.03 10.97 6.04
N GLN A 48 -11.32 9.94 6.84
CA GLN A 48 -10.74 9.77 8.17
C GLN A 48 -9.21 9.63 8.12
N LYS A 49 -8.66 8.89 7.13
CA LYS A 49 -7.21 8.79 6.93
C LYS A 49 -6.57 10.14 6.60
N ARG A 50 -7.16 10.90 5.67
CA ARG A 50 -6.67 12.24 5.30
C ARG A 50 -6.74 13.22 6.45
N LYS A 51 -7.86 13.23 7.19
CA LYS A 51 -8.04 14.08 8.37
C LYS A 51 -6.96 13.80 9.42
N ARG A 52 -6.78 12.53 9.80
CA ARG A 52 -5.74 12.13 10.76
C ARG A 52 -4.32 12.48 10.31
N ALA A 53 -4.02 12.28 9.02
CA ALA A 53 -2.71 12.64 8.47
C ALA A 53 -2.47 14.15 8.52
N LEU A 54 -3.50 14.96 8.24
CA LEU A 54 -3.41 16.42 8.32
C LEU A 54 -3.25 16.90 9.77
N GLU A 55 -4.03 16.36 10.71
CA GLU A 55 -3.89 16.65 12.15
C GLU A 55 -2.46 16.37 12.60
N ARG A 56 -1.91 15.18 12.29
CA ARG A 56 -0.51 14.83 12.61
C ARG A 56 0.54 15.75 11.98
N LEU A 57 0.28 16.30 10.78
CA LEU A 57 1.18 17.25 10.15
C LEU A 57 1.14 18.61 10.85
N LEU A 58 -0.05 19.08 11.22
CA LEU A 58 -0.24 20.34 11.92
C LEU A 58 0.33 20.29 13.35
N ASP A 59 0.14 19.16 14.03
CA ASP A 59 0.63 18.91 15.39
C ASP A 59 2.13 18.54 15.40
N ARG A 60 2.81 18.55 14.24
CA ARG A 60 4.23 18.20 14.07
C ARG A 60 4.61 16.78 14.54
N GLU A 61 3.65 15.85 14.56
CA GLU A 61 3.83 14.43 14.93
C GLU A 61 4.22 13.53 13.75
N SER A 62 4.71 14.14 12.67
CA SER A 62 5.15 13.45 11.46
C SER A 62 6.65 13.13 11.53
N VAL A 63 7.13 12.22 10.67
CA VAL A 63 8.57 11.89 10.59
C VAL A 63 9.41 13.11 10.19
N LEU A 64 8.82 14.05 9.46
CA LEU A 64 9.39 15.37 9.15
C LEU A 64 8.53 16.44 9.84
N PRO A 65 8.84 16.82 11.09
CA PRO A 65 8.05 17.77 11.87
C PRO A 65 7.85 19.11 11.16
N ASP A 66 8.87 19.57 10.44
CA ASP A 66 8.90 20.89 9.78
C ASP A 66 8.47 20.83 8.31
N LEU A 67 7.87 19.72 7.86
CA LEU A 67 7.46 19.54 6.46
C LEU A 67 6.50 20.65 6.00
N ILE A 68 5.61 21.11 6.87
CA ILE A 68 4.64 22.16 6.50
C ILE A 68 5.33 23.51 6.26
N ASP A 69 6.40 23.79 6.99
CA ASP A 69 7.18 25.03 6.86
C ASP A 69 7.88 25.07 5.50
N LEU A 70 8.27 23.91 4.94
CA LEU A 70 8.88 23.82 3.59
C LEU A 70 7.93 24.24 2.46
N PHE A 71 6.62 24.26 2.70
CA PHE A 71 5.61 24.73 1.75
C PHE A 71 5.23 26.20 1.97
N ASP A 72 5.75 26.85 3.02
CA ASP A 72 5.55 28.28 3.26
C ASP A 72 6.44 29.11 2.31
N PRO A 73 5.89 30.03 1.50
CA PRO A 73 6.69 30.90 0.63
C PRO A 73 7.72 31.77 1.37
N SER A 74 7.54 32.00 2.67
CA SER A 74 8.46 32.75 3.52
C SER A 74 9.58 31.89 4.12
N CYS A 75 9.58 30.58 3.86
CA CYS A 75 10.58 29.66 4.36
C CYS A 75 11.98 30.01 3.85
N LYS A 76 12.92 30.16 4.79
CA LYS A 76 14.34 30.45 4.50
C LYS A 76 15.24 29.24 4.70
N GLN A 77 14.66 28.06 4.95
CA GLN A 77 15.44 26.84 5.12
C GLN A 77 16.11 26.47 3.80
N VAL A 78 17.42 26.24 3.86
CA VAL A 78 18.20 25.83 2.69
C VAL A 78 18.12 24.31 2.56
N ALA A 79 18.02 23.81 1.33
CA ALA A 79 18.06 22.38 1.08
C ALA A 79 19.38 21.77 1.58
N GLN A 80 19.28 20.63 2.26
CA GLN A 80 20.45 19.87 2.67
C GLN A 80 21.11 19.27 1.43
N ASN A 81 22.42 19.51 1.30
CA ASN A 81 23.24 18.89 0.26
C ASN A 81 23.86 17.59 0.77
N TYR A 82 23.67 16.48 0.06
CA TYR A 82 24.20 15.17 0.44
C TYR A 82 25.62 14.87 -0.06
N GLY A 83 26.21 15.75 -0.89
CA GLY A 83 27.59 15.63 -1.36
C GLY A 83 27.85 14.44 -2.30
N ILE A 84 26.80 13.91 -2.93
CA ILE A 84 26.86 12.76 -3.83
C ILE A 84 27.35 13.22 -5.20
N THR A 85 28.44 12.62 -5.69
CA THR A 85 28.95 12.89 -7.03
C THR A 85 28.46 11.81 -7.99
N LEU A 86 27.75 12.23 -9.04
CA LEU A 86 27.32 11.36 -10.14
C LEU A 86 28.33 11.41 -11.28
N SER A 87 28.74 10.26 -11.80
CA SER A 87 29.60 10.17 -12.99
C SER A 87 28.77 9.92 -14.26
N ASP A 88 29.40 10.12 -15.42
CA ASP A 88 28.80 9.69 -16.69
C ASP A 88 28.63 8.17 -16.78
N THR A 89 29.46 7.41 -16.06
CA THR A 89 29.32 5.94 -15.98
C THR A 89 28.06 5.53 -15.22
N ASP A 90 27.63 6.31 -14.22
CA ASP A 90 26.36 6.07 -13.54
C ASP A 90 25.17 6.25 -14.48
N PHE A 91 25.23 7.25 -15.37
CA PHE A 91 24.16 7.48 -16.35
C PHE A 91 24.21 6.48 -17.51
N ALA A 92 25.41 6.10 -17.97
CA ALA A 92 25.61 5.12 -19.03
C ALA A 92 24.97 3.77 -18.70
N ARG A 93 24.85 3.43 -17.41
CA ARG A 93 24.17 2.23 -16.93
C ARG A 93 22.70 2.15 -17.34
N TYR A 94 22.06 3.28 -17.63
CA TYR A 94 20.65 3.33 -18.05
C TYR A 94 20.47 3.39 -19.56
N ASP A 95 21.55 3.60 -20.32
CA ASP A 95 21.51 3.65 -21.77
C ASP A 95 21.02 2.30 -22.33
N ARG A 96 20.27 2.36 -23.44
CA ARG A 96 19.79 1.20 -24.16
C ARG A 96 19.59 1.52 -25.63
N GLU A 97 19.50 0.50 -26.46
CA GLU A 97 19.16 0.64 -27.87
C GLU A 97 17.71 0.18 -28.10
N ASP A 98 17.00 0.87 -28.98
CA ASP A 98 15.71 0.40 -29.48
C ASP A 98 15.88 -0.60 -30.63
N GLN A 99 14.76 -1.13 -31.14
CA GLN A 99 14.75 -2.11 -32.23
C GLN A 99 15.26 -1.56 -33.57
N HIS A 100 15.44 -0.24 -33.66
CA HIS A 100 15.95 0.45 -34.84
C HIS A 100 17.39 0.94 -34.64
N GLY A 101 18.05 0.54 -33.54
CA GLY A 101 19.43 0.94 -33.22
C GLY A 101 19.57 2.35 -32.66
N ASN A 102 18.47 3.03 -32.29
CA ASN A 102 18.56 4.34 -31.66
C ASN A 102 18.89 4.21 -30.18
N LYS A 103 19.89 4.97 -29.73
CA LYS A 103 20.26 5.07 -28.32
C LYS A 103 19.21 5.84 -27.52
N ILE A 104 18.50 5.14 -26.63
CA ILE A 104 17.64 5.73 -25.60
C ILE A 104 18.50 5.94 -24.35
N SER A 105 18.68 7.20 -23.98
CA SER A 105 19.44 7.62 -22.80
C SER A 105 18.74 8.76 -22.07
N LEU A 106 19.12 9.02 -20.82
CA LEU A 106 18.68 10.23 -20.13
C LEU A 106 19.32 11.45 -20.79
N ASN A 107 18.48 12.40 -21.22
CA ASN A 107 18.96 13.64 -21.83
C ASN A 107 19.60 14.56 -20.78
N GLU A 108 20.27 15.63 -21.22
CA GLU A 108 21.01 16.53 -20.33
C GLU A 108 20.12 17.17 -19.24
N GLN A 109 18.88 17.55 -19.59
CA GLN A 109 17.94 18.13 -18.64
C GLN A 109 17.52 17.11 -17.57
N GLN A 110 17.26 15.86 -17.96
CA GLN A 110 16.99 14.75 -17.06
C GLN A 110 18.21 14.48 -16.18
N ARG A 111 19.43 14.41 -16.72
CA ARG A 111 20.66 14.22 -15.91
C ARG A 111 20.86 15.34 -14.89
N LYS A 112 20.64 16.60 -15.28
CA LYS A 112 20.67 17.76 -14.36
C LYS A 112 19.60 17.63 -13.27
N ALA A 113 18.38 17.25 -13.62
CA ALA A 113 17.32 17.02 -12.64
C ALA A 113 17.66 15.87 -11.69
N PHE A 114 18.22 14.78 -12.21
CA PHE A 114 18.69 13.64 -11.42
C PHE A 114 19.72 14.06 -10.39
N ASN A 115 20.72 14.84 -10.81
CA ASN A 115 21.75 15.35 -9.92
C ASN A 115 21.17 16.26 -8.83
N LYS A 116 20.21 17.13 -9.17
CA LYS A 116 19.52 17.94 -8.17
C LYS A 116 18.74 17.07 -7.18
N LEU A 117 17.98 16.09 -7.67
CA LEU A 117 17.13 15.24 -6.83
C LEU A 117 17.93 14.36 -5.87
N VAL A 118 19.07 13.80 -6.32
CA VAL A 118 19.90 12.95 -5.47
C VAL A 118 20.60 13.74 -4.38
N ASN A 119 20.97 14.99 -4.66
CA ASN A 119 21.77 15.79 -3.75
C ASN A 119 20.97 16.69 -2.81
N ASN A 120 19.71 16.99 -3.09
CA ASN A 120 18.95 17.99 -2.33
C ASN A 120 17.77 17.35 -1.57
N GLY A 121 17.78 17.52 -0.26
CA GLY A 121 16.68 17.13 0.63
C GLY A 121 16.26 18.24 1.59
N PRO A 122 15.27 17.99 2.45
CA PRO A 122 14.45 16.77 2.54
C PRO A 122 13.31 16.71 1.50
N LEU A 123 13.10 17.77 0.72
CA LEU A 123 12.05 17.88 -0.29
C LEU A 123 12.66 18.22 -1.65
N SER A 124 12.27 17.47 -2.68
CA SER A 124 12.64 17.73 -4.08
C SER A 124 11.41 17.57 -4.97
N LEU A 125 11.28 18.44 -5.99
CA LEU A 125 10.17 18.43 -6.93
C LEU A 125 10.69 18.20 -8.36
N LEU A 126 10.13 17.20 -9.04
CA LEU A 126 10.38 16.95 -10.46
C LEU A 126 9.16 17.34 -11.31
N GLN A 127 9.34 18.35 -12.16
CA GLN A 127 8.32 18.77 -13.12
C GLN A 127 8.74 18.42 -14.56
N GLY A 128 7.75 18.18 -15.41
CA GLY A 128 7.95 17.93 -16.83
C GLY A 128 6.61 17.88 -17.58
N PRO A 129 6.55 18.27 -18.86
CA PRO A 129 5.37 18.09 -19.70
C PRO A 129 4.96 16.61 -19.87
N PRO A 130 3.73 16.32 -20.34
CA PRO A 130 3.33 14.97 -20.75
C PRO A 130 4.30 14.39 -21.78
N GLY A 131 4.58 13.08 -21.71
CA GLY A 131 5.46 12.41 -22.68
C GLY A 131 6.97 12.60 -22.46
N THR A 132 7.42 13.39 -21.48
CA THR A 132 8.85 13.65 -21.22
C THR A 132 9.62 12.52 -20.51
N GLY A 133 9.08 11.31 -20.49
CA GLY A 133 9.76 10.15 -19.92
C GLY A 133 9.87 10.15 -18.39
N LYS A 134 8.98 10.85 -17.66
CA LYS A 134 9.02 10.89 -16.18
C LYS A 134 9.02 9.52 -15.51
N THR A 135 8.22 8.59 -16.01
CA THR A 135 8.19 7.22 -15.47
C THR A 135 9.53 6.52 -15.68
N GLU A 136 10.19 6.79 -16.81
CA GLU A 136 11.53 6.25 -17.06
C GLU A 136 12.57 6.87 -16.14
N PHE A 137 12.47 8.18 -15.93
CA PHE A 137 13.29 8.90 -14.97
C PHE A 137 13.13 8.31 -13.57
N ILE A 138 11.88 8.11 -13.10
CA ILE A 138 11.60 7.54 -11.77
C ILE A 138 12.22 6.15 -11.63
N ALA A 139 12.12 5.31 -12.67
CA ALA A 139 12.68 3.97 -12.62
C ALA A 139 14.22 3.98 -12.54
N ALA A 140 14.89 4.82 -13.33
CA ALA A 140 16.34 5.00 -13.23
C ALA A 140 16.76 5.59 -11.87
N PHE A 141 15.98 6.56 -11.35
CA PHE A 141 16.25 7.20 -10.07
C PHE A 141 16.13 6.23 -8.90
N VAL A 142 15.03 5.47 -8.83
CA VAL A 142 14.82 4.44 -7.80
C VAL A 142 15.90 3.36 -7.88
N HIS A 143 16.24 2.89 -9.09
CA HIS A 143 17.32 1.93 -9.26
C HIS A 143 18.65 2.45 -8.72
N TYR A 144 19.03 3.69 -9.05
CA TYR A 144 20.25 4.32 -8.53
C TYR A 144 20.25 4.39 -6.99
N LEU A 145 19.13 4.79 -6.38
CA LEU A 145 19.02 4.85 -4.92
C LEU A 145 19.26 3.48 -4.27
N ILE A 146 18.80 2.40 -4.91
CA ILE A 146 18.99 1.04 -4.42
C ILE A 146 20.44 0.60 -4.63
N GLU A 147 20.93 0.66 -5.88
CA GLU A 147 22.22 0.11 -6.27
C GLU A 147 23.40 0.91 -5.73
N LYS A 148 23.34 2.25 -5.78
CA LYS A 148 24.47 3.13 -5.46
C LYS A 148 24.37 3.76 -4.07
N GLN A 149 23.16 4.08 -3.62
CA GLN A 149 22.94 4.69 -2.31
C GLN A 149 22.55 3.68 -1.22
N ASN A 150 22.45 2.38 -1.57
CA ASN A 150 22.09 1.30 -0.64
C ASN A 150 20.79 1.59 0.14
N THR A 151 19.82 2.20 -0.53
CA THR A 151 18.56 2.63 0.07
C THR A 151 17.71 1.40 0.40
N LYS A 152 17.52 1.14 1.70
CA LYS A 152 16.85 -0.08 2.19
C LYS A 152 15.35 -0.14 1.90
N ARG A 153 14.65 1.01 1.97
CA ARG A 153 13.19 1.06 1.88
C ARG A 153 12.75 2.30 1.12
N ILE A 154 11.96 2.08 0.07
CA ILE A 154 11.40 3.15 -0.76
C ILE A 154 9.87 2.98 -0.76
N LEU A 155 9.16 4.02 -0.33
CA LEU A 155 7.70 4.06 -0.39
C LEU A 155 7.26 4.80 -1.66
N LEU A 156 6.72 4.06 -2.63
CA LEU A 156 6.15 4.63 -3.86
C LEU A 156 4.64 4.83 -3.69
N VAL A 157 4.16 6.06 -3.87
CA VAL A 157 2.74 6.43 -3.76
C VAL A 157 2.27 7.20 -4.99
N SER A 158 0.99 7.06 -5.34
CA SER A 158 0.33 7.89 -6.34
C SER A 158 -1.17 8.00 -6.06
N GLN A 159 -1.84 8.96 -6.69
CA GLN A 159 -3.28 9.17 -6.57
C GLN A 159 -4.09 8.04 -7.24
N SER A 160 -3.61 7.48 -8.34
CA SER A 160 -4.32 6.43 -9.09
C SER A 160 -3.60 5.08 -9.00
N HIS A 161 -4.38 4.00 -9.05
CA HIS A 161 -3.84 2.63 -9.09
C HIS A 161 -2.96 2.40 -10.31
N GLU A 162 -3.41 2.86 -11.49
CA GLU A 162 -2.66 2.75 -12.74
C GLU A 162 -1.28 3.39 -12.67
N ALA A 163 -1.17 4.61 -12.12
CA ALA A 163 0.11 5.29 -12.01
C ALA A 163 1.10 4.54 -11.09
N VAL A 164 0.61 3.94 -9.99
CA VAL A 164 1.44 3.07 -9.15
C VAL A 164 1.88 1.83 -9.92
N ASN A 165 0.97 1.17 -10.64
CA ASN A 165 1.27 -0.03 -11.40
C ASN A 165 2.33 0.25 -12.47
N THR A 166 2.12 1.29 -13.29
CA THR A 166 3.06 1.68 -14.35
C THR A 166 4.46 2.00 -13.80
N ALA A 167 4.55 2.75 -12.70
CA ALA A 167 5.84 3.09 -12.10
C ALA A 167 6.53 1.85 -11.49
N ALA A 168 5.79 1.01 -10.75
CA ALA A 168 6.32 -0.21 -10.15
C ALA A 168 6.79 -1.22 -11.20
N GLU A 169 6.01 -1.45 -12.25
CA GLU A 169 6.40 -2.29 -13.39
C GLU A 169 7.68 -1.78 -14.04
N ARG A 170 7.79 -0.46 -14.25
CA ARG A 170 8.96 0.14 -14.86
C ARG A 170 10.20 -0.04 -13.99
N ILE A 171 10.08 0.18 -12.68
CA ILE A 171 11.16 -0.04 -11.70
C ILE A 171 11.59 -1.51 -11.70
N ARG A 172 10.65 -2.46 -11.61
CA ARG A 172 10.97 -3.91 -11.64
C ARG A 172 11.69 -4.29 -12.92
N LYS A 173 11.21 -3.81 -14.08
CA LYS A 173 11.83 -4.07 -15.39
C LYS A 173 13.26 -3.51 -15.46
N HIS A 174 13.52 -2.34 -14.88
CA HIS A 174 14.88 -1.79 -14.82
C HIS A 174 15.79 -2.61 -13.92
N CYS A 175 15.35 -2.95 -12.71
CA CYS A 175 16.15 -3.75 -11.78
C CYS A 175 16.48 -5.13 -12.37
N SER A 176 15.49 -5.82 -12.93
CA SER A 176 15.69 -7.11 -13.62
C SER A 176 16.66 -6.99 -14.80
N ARG A 177 16.54 -5.95 -15.63
CA ARG A 177 17.45 -5.73 -16.77
C ARG A 177 18.89 -5.48 -16.33
N LEU A 178 19.08 -4.79 -15.21
CA LEU A 178 20.41 -4.36 -14.74
C LEU A 178 21.04 -5.36 -13.74
N GLY A 179 20.35 -6.46 -13.44
CA GLY A 179 20.83 -7.50 -12.53
C GLY A 179 20.76 -7.11 -11.06
N THR A 180 19.90 -6.15 -10.71
CA THR A 180 19.72 -5.68 -9.34
C THR A 180 18.53 -6.38 -8.71
N GLU A 181 18.74 -7.08 -7.61
CA GLU A 181 17.67 -7.70 -6.84
C GLU A 181 16.75 -6.63 -6.21
N LEU A 182 15.44 -6.87 -6.26
CA LEU A 182 14.44 -5.95 -5.78
C LEU A 182 13.25 -6.71 -5.18
N ASP A 183 13.07 -6.54 -3.88
CA ASP A 183 11.85 -6.95 -3.19
C ASP A 183 10.77 -5.88 -3.33
N VAL A 184 9.63 -6.25 -3.87
CA VAL A 184 8.48 -5.35 -4.04
C VAL A 184 7.27 -5.91 -3.30
N VAL A 185 6.52 -5.01 -2.64
CA VAL A 185 5.21 -5.33 -2.09
C VAL A 185 4.19 -4.31 -2.59
N ARG A 186 3.20 -4.79 -3.34
CA ARG A 186 2.10 -3.99 -3.87
C ARG A 186 0.90 -4.04 -2.92
N PHE A 187 0.54 -2.89 -2.35
CA PHE A 187 -0.63 -2.75 -1.46
C PHE A 187 -1.87 -2.26 -2.20
N SER A 188 -2.91 -3.08 -2.30
CA SER A 188 -4.21 -2.68 -2.84
C SER A 188 -5.33 -3.33 -2.03
N ASN A 189 -6.44 -2.62 -1.86
CA ASN A 189 -7.65 -3.20 -1.26
C ASN A 189 -8.52 -3.92 -2.30
N ARG A 190 -8.14 -3.85 -3.58
CA ARG A 190 -8.85 -4.45 -4.71
C ARG A 190 -7.84 -5.15 -5.59
N GLU A 191 -8.00 -6.46 -5.74
CA GLU A 191 -7.15 -7.26 -6.60
C GLU A 191 -7.25 -6.81 -8.07
N GLY A 192 -8.47 -6.52 -8.55
CA GLY A 192 -8.69 -6.05 -9.93
C GLY A 192 -8.05 -4.70 -10.28
N ALA A 193 -7.51 -3.97 -9.29
CA ALA A 193 -6.75 -2.73 -9.51
C ALA A 193 -5.22 -2.98 -9.58
N VAL A 194 -4.78 -4.22 -9.46
CA VAL A 194 -3.38 -4.63 -9.58
C VAL A 194 -3.18 -5.25 -10.96
N SER A 195 -2.16 -4.79 -11.67
CA SER A 195 -1.84 -5.31 -13.00
C SER A 195 -1.34 -6.77 -12.91
N PRO A 196 -1.49 -7.57 -13.98
CA PRO A 196 -1.09 -8.98 -14.00
C PRO A 196 0.39 -9.20 -13.62
N SER A 197 1.27 -8.32 -14.09
CA SER A 197 2.72 -8.31 -13.84
C SER A 197 3.12 -8.03 -12.39
N LEU A 198 2.16 -7.65 -11.53
CA LEU A 198 2.38 -7.32 -10.12
C LEU A 198 1.57 -8.23 -9.18
N LYS A 199 0.90 -9.26 -9.70
CA LYS A 199 0.10 -10.18 -8.88
C LYS A 199 0.96 -11.05 -7.97
N ASP A 200 2.15 -11.42 -8.41
CA ASP A 200 3.15 -12.15 -7.64
C ASP A 200 3.64 -11.35 -6.42
N VAL A 201 3.74 -10.03 -6.57
CA VAL A 201 4.17 -9.11 -5.50
C VAL A 201 2.99 -8.46 -4.76
N TYR A 202 1.77 -8.91 -5.00
CA TYR A 202 0.58 -8.38 -4.35
C TYR A 202 0.49 -8.84 -2.90
N SER A 203 0.42 -7.90 -1.97
CA SER A 203 0.40 -8.18 -0.52
C SER A 203 -0.57 -9.28 -0.10
N HIS A 204 -1.81 -9.27 -0.60
CA HIS A 204 -2.77 -10.33 -0.27
C HIS A 204 -2.36 -11.69 -0.85
N ALA A 205 -1.86 -11.73 -2.08
CA ALA A 205 -1.37 -12.97 -2.69
C ALA A 205 -0.20 -13.56 -1.88
N ILE A 206 0.79 -12.73 -1.54
CA ILE A 206 1.93 -13.14 -0.69
C ILE A 206 1.43 -13.67 0.66
N THR A 207 0.52 -12.96 1.32
CA THR A 207 0.00 -13.42 2.63
C THR A 207 -0.81 -14.71 2.53
N THR A 208 -1.58 -14.89 1.47
CA THR A 208 -2.36 -16.11 1.24
C THR A 208 -1.42 -17.28 0.96
N GLU A 209 -0.45 -17.11 0.06
CA GLU A 209 0.57 -18.12 -0.23
C GLU A 209 1.31 -18.56 1.04
N LYS A 210 1.80 -17.59 1.84
CA LYS A 210 2.48 -17.90 3.11
C LYS A 210 1.57 -18.62 4.11
N ARG A 211 0.28 -18.27 4.15
CA ARG A 211 -0.70 -18.94 5.00
C ARG A 211 -0.93 -20.38 4.54
N GLU A 212 -1.12 -20.61 3.26
CA GLU A 212 -1.35 -21.96 2.72
C GLU A 212 -0.12 -22.85 2.90
N LEU A 213 1.09 -22.32 2.66
CA LEU A 213 2.34 -23.04 2.95
C LEU A 213 2.46 -23.38 4.45
N PHE A 214 2.16 -22.42 5.32
CA PHE A 214 2.17 -22.65 6.76
C PHE A 214 1.18 -23.73 7.18
N ASN A 215 -0.03 -23.72 6.62
CA ASN A 215 -1.06 -24.73 6.88
C ASN A 215 -0.65 -26.11 6.37
N ALA A 216 -0.04 -26.19 5.19
CA ALA A 216 0.43 -27.45 4.62
C ALA A 216 1.58 -28.07 5.44
N GLU A 217 2.47 -27.23 5.98
CA GLU A 217 3.61 -27.66 6.80
C GLU A 217 3.29 -27.86 8.29
N ILE A 218 2.06 -27.52 8.73
CA ILE A 218 1.73 -27.45 10.15
C ILE A 218 1.95 -28.78 10.88
N LYS A 219 1.64 -29.89 10.21
CA LYS A 219 1.84 -31.24 10.72
C LYS A 219 3.32 -31.47 11.08
N TYR A 220 4.22 -31.23 10.13
CA TYR A 220 5.65 -31.44 10.30
C TYR A 220 6.27 -30.48 11.31
N ARG A 221 5.82 -29.22 11.33
CA ARG A 221 6.30 -28.21 12.29
C ARG A 221 5.95 -28.58 13.74
N VAL A 222 4.76 -29.12 13.96
CA VAL A 222 4.29 -29.59 15.26
C VAL A 222 5.00 -30.87 15.67
N GLU A 223 5.20 -31.81 14.73
CA GLU A 223 5.97 -33.03 14.98
C GLU A 223 7.43 -32.71 15.37
N ALA A 224 8.07 -31.73 14.74
CA ALA A 224 9.42 -31.29 15.14
C ALA A 224 9.49 -30.71 16.56
N LEU A 225 8.38 -30.15 17.08
CA LEU A 225 8.29 -29.65 18.45
C LEU A 225 7.94 -30.74 19.46
N SER A 226 7.46 -31.90 19.01
CA SER A 226 6.99 -32.98 19.88
C SER A 226 8.10 -33.55 20.76
N GLU A 227 9.30 -33.68 20.22
CA GLU A 227 10.48 -34.17 20.92
C GLU A 227 10.88 -33.25 22.08
N ALA A 228 10.84 -31.93 21.86
CA ALA A 228 11.13 -30.94 22.90
C ALA A 228 10.08 -30.92 24.03
N ILE A 229 8.85 -31.33 23.75
CA ILE A 229 7.73 -31.33 24.70
C ILE A 229 7.53 -32.73 25.34
N GLY A 230 8.29 -33.74 24.89
CA GLY A 230 8.22 -35.11 25.43
C GLY A 230 6.91 -35.84 25.09
N LEU A 231 6.29 -35.49 23.96
CA LEU A 231 5.02 -36.04 23.51
C LEU A 231 5.21 -36.82 22.20
N GLU A 232 4.38 -37.82 21.95
CA GLU A 232 4.47 -38.62 20.73
C GLU A 232 4.12 -37.76 19.49
N PRO A 233 4.95 -37.77 18.42
CA PRO A 233 4.74 -36.94 17.24
C PRO A 233 3.34 -37.09 16.62
N GLY A 234 2.88 -38.33 16.47
CA GLY A 234 1.57 -38.64 15.87
C GLY A 234 0.39 -38.17 16.72
N PHE A 235 0.54 -38.15 18.05
CA PHE A 235 -0.50 -37.67 18.95
C PHE A 235 -0.68 -36.15 18.83
N ILE A 236 0.40 -35.37 18.96
CA ILE A 236 0.29 -33.90 18.89
C ILE A 236 -0.19 -33.46 17.51
N SER A 237 0.31 -34.10 16.44
CA SER A 237 -0.11 -33.73 15.09
C SER A 237 -1.58 -34.04 14.84
N GLY A 238 -2.09 -35.15 15.35
CA GLY A 238 -3.53 -35.47 15.37
C GLY A 238 -4.36 -34.42 16.12
N VAL A 239 -3.92 -34.01 17.32
CA VAL A 239 -4.61 -32.99 18.13
C VAL A 239 -4.65 -31.64 17.40
N VAL A 240 -3.52 -31.18 16.84
CA VAL A 240 -3.47 -29.89 16.14
C VAL A 240 -4.32 -29.91 14.86
N LEU A 241 -4.34 -31.02 14.12
CA LEU A 241 -5.21 -31.15 12.95
C LEU A 241 -6.69 -31.16 13.34
N ALA A 242 -7.05 -31.78 14.46
CA ALA A 242 -8.42 -31.74 15.00
C ALA A 242 -8.81 -30.31 15.41
N GLU A 243 -7.91 -29.57 16.07
CA GLU A 243 -8.11 -28.16 16.45
C GLU A 243 -8.37 -27.26 15.23
N LEU A 244 -7.53 -27.38 14.20
CA LEU A 244 -7.61 -26.53 13.02
C LEU A 244 -8.84 -26.81 12.15
N ASN A 245 -9.22 -28.09 12.01
CA ASN A 245 -10.26 -28.51 11.07
C ASN A 245 -11.62 -28.71 11.71
N LEU A 246 -11.68 -29.23 12.95
CA LEU A 246 -12.92 -29.65 13.60
C LEU A 246 -13.35 -28.65 14.66
N PHE A 247 -12.51 -28.39 15.67
CA PHE A 247 -12.90 -27.56 16.82
C PHE A 247 -13.18 -26.11 16.41
N ARG A 248 -12.36 -25.55 15.50
CA ARG A 248 -12.65 -24.22 14.92
C ARG A 248 -14.00 -24.13 14.21
N GLN A 249 -14.45 -25.20 13.57
CA GLN A 249 -15.77 -25.21 12.91
C GLN A 249 -16.90 -25.31 13.93
N ILE A 250 -16.72 -26.14 14.97
CA ILE A 250 -17.66 -26.27 16.08
C ILE A 250 -17.84 -24.91 16.77
N ASP A 251 -16.76 -24.23 17.14
CA ASP A 251 -16.80 -22.90 17.77
C ASP A 251 -17.51 -21.86 16.89
N HIS A 252 -17.30 -21.92 15.57
CA HIS A 252 -17.95 -21.02 14.64
C HIS A 252 -19.46 -21.27 14.59
N LEU A 253 -19.86 -22.54 14.56
CA LEU A 253 -21.25 -22.97 14.53
C LEU A 253 -21.97 -22.62 15.84
N GLU A 254 -21.33 -22.81 16.99
CA GLU A 254 -21.85 -22.39 18.30
C GLU A 254 -22.05 -20.87 18.37
N LYS A 255 -21.08 -20.07 17.87
CA LYS A 255 -21.24 -18.60 17.78
C LYS A 255 -22.41 -18.20 16.90
N LEU A 256 -22.61 -18.86 15.77
CA LEU A 256 -23.74 -18.59 14.88
C LEU A 256 -25.07 -18.95 15.55
N LEU A 257 -25.16 -20.11 16.20
CA LEU A 257 -26.34 -20.51 16.96
C LEU A 257 -26.68 -19.52 18.08
N TYR A 258 -25.66 -19.05 18.82
CA TYR A 258 -25.86 -18.04 19.87
C TYR A 258 -26.34 -16.69 19.30
N GLN A 259 -25.87 -16.28 18.11
CA GLN A 259 -26.35 -15.06 17.46
C GLN A 259 -27.78 -15.19 16.94
N VAL A 260 -28.17 -16.36 16.42
CA VAL A 260 -29.54 -16.63 15.96
C VAL A 260 -30.51 -16.65 17.16
N ASN A 261 -30.14 -17.31 18.25
CA ASN A 261 -30.98 -17.38 19.44
C ASN A 261 -31.14 -16.04 20.18
N ASN A 262 -30.24 -15.08 19.96
CA ASN A 262 -30.38 -13.70 20.47
C ASN A 262 -31.19 -12.77 19.55
N LEU A 263 -31.54 -13.22 18.35
CA LEU A 263 -32.37 -12.49 17.38
C LEU A 263 -33.84 -12.95 17.38
N THR A 264 -34.14 -14.10 18.00
CA THR A 264 -35.48 -14.60 18.34
C THR A 264 -35.86 -14.20 19.76
#